data_AF-A0A257EM87-F1
#
_entry.id   AF-A0A257EM87-F1
#
_cell.length_a   1.000
_cell.length_b   1.000
_cell.length_c   1.000
_cell.angle_alpha   90.00
_cell.angle_beta   90.00
_cell.angle_gamma   90.00
#
_symmetry.space_group_name_H-M   'P 1'
#
loop_
_entity.id
_entity.type
_entity.pdbx_description
1 polymer ?
#
loop_
_entity_poly.entity_id
_entity_poly.type
_entity_poly.pdbx_seq_one_letter_code
_entity_poly.pdbx_strand_id
1 'polypeptide(L)'
;MQTRRAQQPITIRSDRAAARLKLLTRDGRSQAQVIEEALEALPVPAVVDERADRMARLNAIVAKLRERTDIPSMAEFDAREYDDRGNPR
;
A
#
# COMPACT_ATOMS: atom_id res chain seq x y z
N MET A 1 8.24 3.53 -41.28
CA MET A 1 7.67 2.22 -40.86
C MET A 1 7.49 2.24 -39.35
N GLN A 2 6.25 2.25 -38.87
CA GLN A 2 5.94 2.23 -37.45
C GLN A 2 6.36 0.86 -36.90
N THR A 3 7.30 0.83 -35.95
CA THR A 3 7.76 -0.40 -35.32
C THR A 3 6.58 -1.05 -34.60
N ARG A 4 6.17 -2.25 -35.03
CA ARG A 4 5.21 -3.07 -34.30
C ARG A 4 5.78 -3.28 -32.90
N ARG A 5 5.19 -2.68 -31.86
CA ARG A 5 5.56 -2.94 -30.46
C ARG A 5 5.41 -4.44 -30.24
N ALA A 6 6.53 -5.13 -30.01
CA ALA A 6 6.51 -6.54 -29.66
C ALA A 6 5.81 -6.67 -28.30
N GLN A 7 4.68 -7.36 -28.30
CA GLN A 7 3.97 -7.67 -27.06
C GLN A 7 4.82 -8.61 -26.21
N GLN A 8 4.94 -8.33 -24.91
CA GLN A 8 5.64 -9.23 -24.00
C GLN A 8 4.87 -10.55 -23.88
N PRO A 9 5.55 -11.70 -23.97
CA PRO A 9 4.90 -13.00 -23.89
C PRO A 9 4.40 -13.26 -22.47
N ILE A 10 3.09 -13.45 -22.31
CA ILE A 10 2.47 -13.89 -21.06
C ILE A 10 2.53 -15.41 -21.02
N THR A 11 3.25 -15.99 -20.07
CA THR A 11 3.34 -17.45 -19.91
C THR A 11 2.30 -17.94 -18.89
N ILE A 12 1.39 -18.81 -19.32
CA ILE A 12 0.40 -19.46 -18.45
C ILE A 12 0.89 -20.84 -18.08
N ARG A 13 1.24 -21.05 -16.80
CA ARG A 13 1.74 -22.35 -16.31
C ARG A 13 0.63 -23.37 -15.99
N SER A 14 -0.62 -22.94 -15.92
CA SER A 14 -1.76 -23.81 -15.59
C SER A 14 -2.40 -24.36 -16.86
N ASP A 15 -2.41 -25.69 -17.01
CA ASP A 15 -3.04 -26.37 -18.15
C ASP A 15 -4.53 -26.05 -18.26
N ARG A 16 -5.22 -25.96 -17.11
CA ARG A 16 -6.64 -25.57 -17.06
C ARG A 16 -6.85 -24.16 -17.59
N ALA A 17 -6.01 -23.20 -17.19
CA ALA A 17 -6.10 -21.82 -17.66
C ALA A 17 -5.78 -21.72 -19.15
N ALA A 18 -4.78 -22.45 -19.63
CA ALA A 18 -4.42 -22.51 -21.05
C ALA A 18 -5.57 -23.07 -21.91
N ALA A 19 -6.19 -24.17 -21.48
CA ALA A 19 -7.34 -24.75 -22.16
C ALA A 19 -8.54 -23.77 -22.21
N ARG A 20 -8.81 -23.08 -21.10
CA ARG A 20 -9.88 -22.08 -21.04
C ARG A 20 -9.61 -20.89 -21.95
N LEU A 21 -8.38 -20.37 -21.95
CA LEU A 21 -7.99 -19.26 -22.81
C LEU A 21 -8.14 -19.63 -24.29
N LYS A 22 -7.74 -20.85 -24.68
CA LYS A 22 -7.89 -21.34 -26.06
C LYS A 22 -9.35 -21.35 -26.53
N LEU A 23 -10.29 -21.68 -25.63
CA LEU A 23 -11.72 -21.62 -25.94
C LEU A 23 -12.22 -20.18 -26.10
N LEU A 24 -11.74 -19.26 -25.25
CA LEU A 24 -12.15 -17.85 -25.27
C LEU A 24 -11.60 -17.08 -26.48
N THR A 25 -10.48 -17.51 -27.05
CA THR A 25 -9.89 -16.90 -28.26
C THR A 25 -10.37 -17.53 -29.57
N ARG A 26 -11.32 -18.48 -29.52
CA ARG A 26 -11.75 -19.24 -30.70
C ARG A 26 -12.34 -18.36 -31.81
N ASP A 27 -12.99 -17.27 -31.44
CA ASP A 27 -13.73 -16.40 -32.37
C ASP A 27 -12.84 -15.30 -32.99
N GLY A 28 -11.52 -15.48 -32.98
CA GLY A 28 -10.55 -14.53 -33.54
C GLY A 28 -10.11 -13.42 -32.58
N ARG A 29 -10.58 -13.46 -31.33
CA ARG A 29 -10.13 -12.56 -30.27
C ARG A 29 -8.68 -12.86 -29.88
N SER A 30 -7.89 -11.81 -29.63
CA SER A 30 -6.52 -11.97 -29.17
C SER A 30 -6.51 -12.41 -27.69
N GLN A 31 -5.49 -13.17 -27.29
CA GLN A 31 -5.29 -13.56 -25.88
C GLN A 31 -5.19 -12.33 -24.98
N ALA A 32 -4.53 -11.28 -25.46
CA ALA A 32 -4.37 -10.02 -24.76
C ALA A 32 -5.73 -9.38 -24.44
N GLN A 33 -6.59 -9.25 -25.45
CA GLN A 33 -7.92 -8.68 -25.28
C GLN A 33 -8.75 -9.47 -24.27
N VAL A 34 -8.70 -10.80 -24.30
CA VAL A 34 -9.42 -11.65 -23.34
C VAL A 34 -8.89 -11.44 -21.92
N ILE A 35 -7.58 -11.33 -21.74
CA ILE A 35 -6.95 -11.13 -20.43
C ILE A 35 -7.27 -9.72 -19.90
N GLU A 36 -7.16 -8.69 -20.74
CA GLU A 36 -7.45 -7.30 -20.36
C GLU A 36 -8.91 -7.13 -19.93
N GLU A 37 -9.88 -7.59 -20.73
CA GLU A 37 -11.30 -7.54 -20.35
C GLU A 37 -11.58 -8.31 -19.05
N ALA A 38 -10.93 -9.48 -18.87
CA ALA A 38 -11.07 -10.25 -17.64
C ALA A 38 -10.50 -9.50 -16.42
N LEU A 39 -9.36 -8.80 -16.57
CA LEU A 39 -8.75 -8.01 -15.51
C LEU A 39 -9.56 -6.74 -15.20
N GLU A 40 -10.13 -6.08 -16.20
CA GLU A 40 -11.02 -4.92 -16.02
C GLU A 40 -12.31 -5.26 -15.27
N ALA A 41 -12.81 -6.49 -15.46
CA ALA A 41 -13.98 -6.98 -14.73
C ALA A 41 -13.68 -7.31 -13.25
N LEU A 42 -12.40 -7.43 -12.86
CA LEU A 42 -12.05 -7.68 -11.47
C LEU A 42 -12.14 -6.38 -10.67
N PRO A 43 -12.79 -6.38 -9.49
CA PRO A 43 -12.69 -5.25 -8.59
C PRO A 43 -11.23 -5.10 -8.18
N VAL A 44 -10.65 -3.92 -8.45
CA VAL A 44 -9.33 -3.59 -7.90
C VAL A 44 -9.50 -3.55 -6.38
N PRO A 45 -8.78 -4.38 -5.62
CA PRO A 45 -8.84 -4.29 -4.16
C PRO A 45 -8.48 -2.87 -3.77
N ALA A 46 -9.29 -2.26 -2.91
CA ALA A 46 -8.98 -0.95 -2.37
C ALA A 46 -7.56 -1.03 -1.79
N VAL A 47 -6.66 -0.19 -2.31
CA VAL A 47 -5.36 -0.02 -1.69
C VAL A 47 -5.69 0.47 -0.29
N VAL A 48 -5.42 -0.36 0.72
CA VAL A 48 -5.50 0.06 2.11
C VAL A 48 -4.61 1.29 2.18
N ASP A 49 -5.19 2.44 2.53
CA ASP A 49 -4.41 3.66 2.68
C ASP A 49 -3.53 3.49 3.92
N GLU A 50 -2.39 2.83 3.72
CA GLU A 50 -1.43 2.51 4.77
C GLU A 50 -0.97 3.78 5.50
N ARG A 51 -1.00 4.92 4.80
CA ARG A 51 -0.71 6.23 5.39
C ARG A 51 -1.83 6.68 6.31
N ALA A 52 -3.09 6.58 5.89
CA ALA A 52 -4.22 6.90 6.75
C ALA A 52 -4.25 6.01 8.01
N ASP A 53 -4.02 4.71 7.86
CA ASP A 53 -3.97 3.77 8.99
C ASP A 53 -2.78 4.02 9.91
N ARG A 54 -1.63 4.41 9.36
CA ARG A 54 -0.46 4.83 10.15
C ARG A 54 -0.74 6.11 10.92
N MET A 55 -1.38 7.09 10.29
CA MET A 55 -1.75 8.35 10.95
C MET A 55 -2.81 8.14 12.04
N ALA A 56 -3.81 7.29 11.81
CA ALA A 56 -4.80 6.93 12.81
C ALA A 56 -4.15 6.30 14.05
N ARG A 57 -3.19 5.38 13.85
CA ARG A 57 -2.43 4.76 14.96
C ARG A 57 -1.61 5.79 15.74
N LEU A 58 -0.90 6.68 15.06
CA LEU A 58 -0.12 7.74 15.71
C LEU A 58 -1.01 8.69 16.52
N ASN A 59 -2.13 9.12 15.94
CA ASN A 59 -3.09 10.01 16.62
C ASN A 59 -3.69 9.36 17.86
N ALA A 60 -4.00 8.07 17.83
CA ALA A 60 -4.51 7.34 19.00
C ALA A 60 -3.47 7.28 20.14
N ILE A 61 -2.18 7.13 19.81
CA ILE A 61 -1.10 7.17 20.81
C ILE A 61 -0.97 8.57 21.41
N VAL A 62 -0.98 9.62 20.56
CA VAL A 62 -0.89 11.02 21.03
C VAL A 62 -2.08 11.38 21.91
N ALA A 63 -3.30 10.96 21.57
CA ALA A 63 -4.49 11.18 22.39
C ALA A 63 -4.34 10.55 23.78
N LYS A 64 -3.90 9.29 23.86
CA LYS A 64 -3.63 8.62 25.14
C LYS A 64 -2.56 9.32 25.96
N LEU A 65 -1.52 9.86 25.30
CA LEU A 65 -0.46 10.60 25.99
C LEU A 65 -0.94 11.96 26.52
N ARG A 66 -1.92 12.60 25.86
CA ARG A 66 -2.50 13.87 26.35
C ARG A 66 -3.36 13.71 27.60
N GLU A 67 -3.99 12.55 27.77
CA GLU A 67 -4.79 12.25 28.97
C GLU A 67 -3.94 11.88 30.18
N ARG A 68 -2.64 11.64 29.98
CA ARG A 68 -1.71 11.32 31.06
C ARG A 68 -1.27 12.58 31.79
N THR A 69 -1.59 12.63 33.08
CA THR A 69 -1.19 13.71 33.99
C THR A 69 0.15 13.45 34.67
N ASP A 70 0.75 12.28 34.48
CA ASP A 70 2.01 11.84 35.11
C ASP A 70 3.25 12.15 34.26
N ILE A 71 3.06 12.68 33.05
CA ILE A 71 4.16 13.08 32.16
C ILE A 71 4.48 14.55 32.44
N PRO A 72 5.71 14.87 32.90
CA PRO A 72 6.09 16.26 33.12
C PRO A 72 6.08 17.03 31.80
N SER A 73 5.69 18.29 31.87
CA SER A 73 5.93 19.25 30.80
C SER A 73 7.43 19.38 30.52
N MET A 74 7.78 19.87 29.33
CA MET A 74 9.19 20.08 28.99
C MET A 74 9.90 20.98 30.02
N ALA A 75 9.24 22.03 30.49
CA ALA A 75 9.80 22.92 31.50
C ALA A 75 10.03 22.23 32.86
N GLU A 76 9.14 21.32 33.28
CA GLU A 76 9.29 20.54 34.50
C GLU A 76 10.40 19.48 34.39
N PHE A 77 10.52 18.86 33.22
CA PHE A 77 11.63 17.96 32.92
C PHE A 77 12.96 18.72 32.93
N ASP A 78 13.02 19.85 32.25
CA ASP A 78 14.24 20.66 32.15
C ASP A 78 14.71 21.16 33.51
N ALA A 79 13.79 21.65 34.35
CA ALA A 79 14.12 22.09 35.71
C ALA A 79 14.61 20.95 36.62
N ARG A 80 14.19 19.71 36.35
CA ARG A 80 14.60 18.52 37.10
C ARG A 80 15.97 18.01 36.66
N GLU A 81 16.18 17.91 35.35
CA GLU A 81 17.36 17.24 34.79
C GLU A 81 18.53 18.21 34.53
N TYR A 82 18.25 19.49 34.31
CA TYR A 82 19.26 20.47 33.91
C TYR A 82 19.38 21.64 34.91
N ASP A 83 20.59 22.16 35.05
CA ASP A 83 20.89 23.37 35.81
C ASP A 83 20.53 24.64 35.00
N ASP A 84 20.63 25.81 35.64
CA ASP A 84 20.30 27.09 35.01
C ASP A 84 21.25 27.44 33.84
N ARG A 85 22.32 26.67 33.64
CA ARG A 85 23.28 26.79 32.54
C ARG A 85 23.05 25.71 31.45
N GLY A 86 22.02 24.87 31.60
CA GLY A 86 21.68 23.79 30.67
C GLY A 86 22.58 22.56 30.79
N ASN A 87 23.37 22.41 31.86
CA ASN A 87 24.15 21.20 32.11
C ASN A 87 23.29 20.18 32.87
N PRO A 88 23.50 18.86 32.65
CA PRO A 88 22.89 17.85 33.49
C PRO A 88 23.25 18.08 34.96
N ARG A 89 22.26 18.00 35.85
CA ARG A 89 22.48 18.09 37.31
C ARG A 89 23.10 16.82 37.88
#